data_AF-A0A0A1CSD8-F1
#
_entry.id   AF-A0A0A1CSD8-F1
#
_cell.length_a   1.000
_cell.length_b   1.000
_cell.length_c   1.000
_cell.angle_alpha   90.00
_cell.angle_beta   90.00
_cell.angle_gamma   90.00
#
_symmetry.space_group_name_H-M   'P 1'
#
loop_
_entity.id
_entity.type
_entity.pdbx_description
1 polymer ?
#
loop_
_entity_poly.entity_id
_entity_poly.type
_entity_poly.pdbx_seq_one_letter_code
_entity_poly.pdbx_strand_id
1 'polypeptide(L)'
;MTVIVWAPGDLIVASNEGVDVRLAGVELTSDAPVHHGAKPGERGVRIGLEANRNLETQHRDLAYLEAFEAWDAEQKLHGKGKAGSPPPMPGQVVLSAVKPVITDNHDTDYRCVGGQWAGTGTDWDGSWTFVPEPPAGVKHLTIEFTVNGDLTGKSCRVQLD
;
A
#
# COMPACT_ATOMS: atom_id res chain seq x y z
N MET A 1 -0.93 12.66 17.84
CA MET A 1 -1.33 12.97 16.46
C MET A 1 -0.08 12.90 15.59
N THR A 2 -0.14 12.20 14.45
CA THR A 2 0.98 12.11 13.52
C THR A 2 0.86 13.21 12.46
N VAL A 3 1.95 13.92 12.16
CA VAL A 3 1.94 15.05 11.20
C VAL A 3 3.05 14.87 10.18
N ILE A 4 2.73 14.96 8.89
CA ILE A 4 3.74 14.99 7.83
C ILE A 4 4.42 16.37 7.88
N VAL A 5 5.71 16.38 8.20
CA VAL A 5 6.52 17.62 8.29
C VAL A 5 7.37 17.85 7.06
N TRP A 6 7.59 16.81 6.25
CA TRP A 6 8.25 16.92 4.96
C TRP A 6 7.75 15.85 3.98
N ALA A 7 7.56 16.23 2.73
CA ALA A 7 7.19 15.36 1.62
C ALA A 7 7.67 15.99 0.30
N PRO A 8 7.73 15.23 -0.81
CA PRO A 8 7.96 15.78 -2.14
C PRO A 8 6.90 16.84 -2.47
N GLY A 9 7.27 17.89 -3.20
CA GLY A 9 6.34 19.00 -3.49
C GLY A 9 5.12 18.59 -4.33
N ASP A 10 5.25 17.52 -5.12
CA ASP A 10 4.18 16.89 -5.89
C ASP A 10 3.44 15.77 -5.11
N LEU A 11 3.90 15.47 -3.89
CA LEU A 11 3.45 14.37 -3.04
C LEU A 11 3.65 12.96 -3.65
N ILE A 12 4.31 12.86 -4.80
CA ILE A 12 4.55 11.60 -5.50
C ILE A 12 5.77 10.93 -4.89
N VAL A 13 5.56 9.73 -4.39
CA VAL A 13 6.58 8.92 -3.72
C VAL A 13 7.08 7.77 -4.60
N ALA A 14 6.31 7.38 -5.61
CA ALA A 14 6.70 6.37 -6.58
C ALA A 14 5.92 6.56 -7.89
N SER A 15 6.47 6.03 -8.98
CA SER A 15 5.74 5.83 -10.24
C SER A 15 5.94 4.38 -10.68
N ASN A 16 4.86 3.68 -10.97
CA ASN A 16 4.90 2.29 -11.41
C ASN A 16 3.98 2.10 -12.61
N GLU A 17 4.56 1.64 -13.73
CA GLU A 17 3.84 1.40 -15.00
C GLU A 17 2.95 2.56 -15.48
N GLY A 18 3.43 3.81 -15.33
CA GLY A 18 2.68 5.00 -15.74
C GLY A 18 1.61 5.48 -14.75
N VAL A 19 1.55 4.87 -13.57
CA VAL A 19 0.69 5.31 -12.46
C VAL A 19 1.56 5.89 -11.35
N ASP A 20 1.30 7.16 -11.00
CA ASP A 20 1.96 7.82 -9.88
C ASP A 20 1.28 7.44 -8.57
N VAL A 21 2.07 7.24 -7.52
CA VAL A 21 1.61 6.86 -6.19
C VAL A 21 2.04 7.93 -5.18
N ARG A 22 1.11 8.34 -4.33
CA ARG A 22 1.30 9.31 -3.26
C ARG A 22 1.16 8.66 -1.88
N LEU A 23 1.79 9.29 -0.89
CA LEU A 23 1.53 8.99 0.52
C LEU A 23 0.17 9.56 0.92
N ALA A 24 -0.75 8.70 1.34
CA ALA A 24 -2.12 9.08 1.73
C ALA A 24 -2.28 9.31 3.24
N GLY A 25 -1.44 8.68 4.06
CA GLY A 25 -1.50 8.85 5.52
C GLY A 25 -0.54 7.97 6.28
N VAL A 26 -0.32 8.31 7.56
CA VAL A 26 0.49 7.53 8.49
C VAL A 26 -0.21 7.49 9.84
N GLU A 27 -0.50 6.28 10.31
CA GLU A 27 -1.26 6.02 11.52
C GLU A 27 -0.50 5.09 12.46
N LEU A 28 -0.51 5.37 13.76
CA LEU A 28 -0.08 4.40 14.77
C LEU A 28 -1.25 3.46 15.06
N THR A 29 -1.09 2.17 14.79
CA THR A 29 -2.19 1.20 14.94
C THR A 29 -2.38 0.83 16.41
N SER A 30 -3.62 0.81 16.87
CA SER A 30 -3.97 0.29 18.21
C SER A 30 -3.81 -1.22 18.31
N ASP A 31 -4.02 -1.94 17.20
CA ASP A 31 -3.78 -3.38 17.05
C ASP A 31 -3.36 -3.67 15.61
N ALA A 32 -2.21 -4.32 15.40
CA ALA A 32 -1.85 -4.84 14.10
C ALA A 32 -2.78 -6.01 13.73
N PRO A 33 -3.26 -6.13 12.48
CA PRO A 33 -4.19 -7.19 12.12
C PRO A 33 -3.53 -8.57 12.30
N VAL A 34 -4.17 -9.43 13.10
CA VAL A 34 -3.64 -10.75 13.54
C VAL A 34 -3.30 -11.68 12.36
N HIS A 35 -3.91 -11.46 11.20
CA HIS A 35 -3.73 -12.29 10.00
C HIS A 35 -2.41 -12.06 9.24
N HIS A 36 -1.57 -11.14 9.71
CA HIS A 36 -0.36 -10.69 9.01
C HIS A 36 0.95 -11.03 9.76
N GLY A 37 0.96 -12.01 10.67
CA GLY A 37 2.19 -12.40 11.37
C GLY A 37 2.67 -11.37 12.41
N ALA A 38 1.77 -10.49 12.84
CA ALA A 38 1.87 -9.75 14.09
C ALA A 38 1.33 -10.60 15.24
N LYS A 39 1.91 -10.46 16.44
CA LYS A 39 1.37 -11.11 17.64
C LYS A 39 0.07 -10.41 18.07
N PRO A 40 -0.89 -11.13 18.68
CA PRO A 40 -2.06 -10.49 19.27
C PRO A 40 -1.66 -9.36 20.24
N GLY A 41 -2.24 -8.17 20.06
CA GLY A 41 -1.95 -6.97 20.86
C GLY A 41 -0.66 -6.23 20.49
N GLU A 42 0.05 -6.64 19.43
CA GLU A 42 1.21 -5.92 18.91
C GLU A 42 0.77 -4.63 18.20
N ARG A 43 1.37 -3.51 18.59
CA ARG A 43 1.13 -2.19 18.01
C ARG A 43 2.16 -1.91 16.93
N GLY A 44 1.85 -0.97 16.05
CA GLY A 44 2.61 -0.76 14.83
C GLY A 44 2.34 0.57 14.14
N VAL A 45 2.84 0.68 12.93
CA VAL A 45 2.67 1.83 12.03
C VAL A 45 1.98 1.34 10.77
N ARG A 46 0.87 2.00 10.39
CA ARG A 46 0.20 1.81 9.11
C ARG A 46 0.53 2.98 8.18
N ILE A 47 1.03 2.66 6.99
CA ILE A 47 1.34 3.61 5.92
C ILE A 47 0.30 3.44 4.83
N GLY A 48 -0.51 4.46 4.58
CA GLY A 48 -1.50 4.51 3.50
C GLY A 48 -0.87 5.06 2.22
N LEU A 49 -1.15 4.42 1.09
CA LEU A 49 -0.75 4.81 -0.25
C LEU A 49 -1.99 4.96 -1.12
N GLU A 50 -1.92 5.88 -2.08
CA GLU A 50 -2.97 6.07 -3.07
C GLU A 50 -2.34 6.33 -4.42
N ALA A 51 -2.89 5.73 -5.47
CA ALA A 51 -2.49 6.01 -6.84
C ALA A 51 -3.27 7.20 -7.38
N ASN A 52 -2.56 8.12 -8.02
CA ASN A 52 -3.15 9.26 -8.69
C ASN A 52 -3.96 8.79 -9.89
N ARG A 53 -5.23 9.19 -9.93
CA ARG A 53 -6.14 8.89 -11.02
C ARG A 53 -5.70 9.63 -12.29
N ASN A 54 -5.36 8.87 -13.32
CA ASN A 54 -4.96 9.36 -14.63
C ASN A 54 -5.54 8.47 -15.75
N LEU A 55 -5.19 8.77 -17.01
CA LEU A 55 -5.67 8.01 -18.17
C LEU A 55 -5.29 6.52 -18.09
N GLU A 56 -4.09 6.21 -17.59
CA GLU A 56 -3.63 4.83 -17.43
C GLU A 56 -4.47 4.07 -16.41
N THR A 57 -4.78 4.68 -15.25
CA THR A 57 -5.68 4.06 -14.26
C THR A 57 -7.07 3.80 -14.82
N GLN A 58 -7.59 4.69 -15.68
CA GLN A 58 -8.90 4.50 -16.32
C GLN A 58 -8.88 3.37 -17.34
N HIS A 59 -7.83 3.28 -18.16
CA HIS A 59 -7.67 2.17 -19.10
C HIS A 59 -7.59 0.82 -18.38
N ARG A 60 -6.86 0.76 -17.26
CA ARG A 60 -6.74 -0.45 -16.45
C ARG A 60 -8.05 -0.84 -15.78
N ASP A 61 -8.83 0.12 -15.29
CA ASP A 61 -10.15 -0.16 -14.74
C ASP A 61 -11.08 -0.75 -15.81
N LEU A 62 -11.12 -0.15 -17.01
CA LEU A 62 -11.94 -0.65 -18.11
C LEU A 62 -11.54 -2.08 -18.50
N ALA A 63 -10.23 -2.31 -18.69
CA ALA A 63 -9.72 -3.64 -19.02
C ALA A 63 -10.03 -4.67 -17.91
N TYR A 64 -9.94 -4.28 -16.64
CA TYR A 64 -10.30 -5.13 -15.52
C TYR A 64 -11.79 -5.48 -15.53
N LEU A 65 -12.68 -4.50 -15.72
CA LEU A 65 -14.12 -4.72 -15.73
C LEU A 65 -14.52 -5.66 -16.88
N GLU A 66 -13.98 -5.46 -18.08
CA GLU A 66 -14.22 -6.35 -19.22
C GLU A 66 -13.72 -7.79 -18.95
N ALA A 67 -12.51 -7.93 -18.41
CA ALA A 67 -11.95 -9.24 -18.07
C ALA A 67 -12.74 -9.92 -16.94
N PHE A 68 -13.21 -9.16 -15.96
CA PHE A 68 -13.96 -9.68 -14.83
C PHE A 68 -15.36 -10.14 -15.25
N GLU A 69 -16.04 -9.39 -16.12
CA GLU A 69 -17.31 -9.78 -16.71
C GLU A 69 -17.17 -11.08 -17.53
N ALA A 70 -16.13 -11.18 -18.36
CA ALA A 70 -15.84 -12.40 -19.11
C ALA A 70 -15.57 -13.60 -18.18
N TRP A 71 -14.78 -13.41 -17.12
CA TRP A 71 -14.52 -14.45 -16.12
C TRP A 71 -15.78 -14.88 -15.36
N ASP A 72 -16.65 -13.93 -14.98
CA ASP A 72 -17.91 -14.22 -14.30
C ASP A 72 -18.88 -14.99 -15.21
N ALA A 73 -18.95 -14.64 -16.50
CA ALA A 73 -19.72 -15.39 -17.49
C ALA A 73 -19.23 -16.84 -17.63
N GLU A 74 -17.91 -17.03 -17.80
CA GLU A 74 -17.28 -18.35 -17.86
C GLU A 74 -17.52 -19.16 -16.58
N GLN A 75 -17.43 -18.52 -15.41
CA GLN A 75 -17.70 -19.16 -14.13
C GLN A 75 -19.15 -19.64 -14.03
N LYS A 76 -20.12 -18.82 -14.47
CA LYS A 76 -21.54 -19.17 -14.47
C LYS A 76 -21.86 -20.30 -15.46
N LEU A 77 -21.20 -20.34 -16.62
CA LEU A 77 -21.39 -21.35 -17.66
C LEU A 77 -20.74 -22.70 -17.34
N HIS A 78 -19.53 -22.69 -16.78
CA HIS A 78 -18.68 -23.88 -16.70
C HIS A 78 -18.22 -24.25 -15.30
N GLY A 79 -18.60 -23.44 -14.30
CA GLY A 79 -18.21 -23.61 -12.91
C GLY A 79 -16.77 -23.14 -12.61
N LYS A 80 -16.48 -22.91 -11.32
CA LYS A 80 -15.21 -22.34 -10.84
C LYS A 80 -13.95 -23.10 -11.29
N GLY A 81 -14.04 -24.42 -11.49
CA GLY A 81 -12.90 -25.24 -11.87
C GLY A 81 -12.39 -25.01 -13.29
N LYS A 82 -13.21 -24.42 -14.18
CA LYS A 82 -12.84 -24.16 -15.58
C LYS A 82 -12.57 -22.69 -15.89
N ALA A 83 -13.22 -21.76 -15.19
CA ALA A 83 -13.01 -20.32 -15.38
C ALA A 83 -11.65 -19.82 -14.87
N GLY A 84 -10.98 -20.60 -14.00
CA GLY A 84 -9.69 -20.22 -13.42
C GLY A 84 -9.83 -19.11 -12.36
N SER A 85 -8.70 -18.48 -12.04
CA SER A 85 -8.64 -17.37 -11.07
C SER A 85 -9.28 -16.10 -11.65
N PRO A 86 -9.94 -15.27 -10.82
CA PRO A 86 -10.39 -13.96 -11.27
C PRO A 86 -9.20 -13.11 -11.74
N PRO A 87 -9.41 -12.17 -12.68
CA PRO A 87 -8.38 -11.22 -13.05
C PRO A 87 -7.92 -10.43 -11.82
N PRO A 88 -6.63 -10.07 -11.74
CA PRO A 88 -6.11 -9.29 -10.62
C PRO A 88 -6.66 -7.86 -10.66
N MET A 89 -6.96 -7.30 -9.50
CA MET A 89 -7.38 -5.90 -9.40
C MET A 89 -6.23 -4.98 -9.81
N PRO A 90 -6.46 -3.95 -10.63
CA PRO A 90 -5.40 -3.10 -11.16
C PRO A 90 -4.66 -2.32 -10.05
N GLY A 91 -5.39 -1.83 -9.05
CA GLY A 91 -4.80 -1.19 -7.87
C GLY A 91 -3.88 -2.14 -7.08
N GLN A 92 -4.24 -3.41 -6.95
CA GLN A 92 -3.38 -4.42 -6.30
C GLN A 92 -2.07 -4.60 -7.07
N VAL A 93 -2.13 -4.73 -8.39
CA VAL A 93 -0.92 -4.92 -9.24
C VAL A 93 0.04 -3.75 -9.07
N VAL A 94 -0.46 -2.52 -9.10
CA VAL A 94 0.39 -1.32 -9.04
C VAL A 94 0.90 -1.06 -7.63
N LEU A 95 0.03 -1.09 -6.61
CA LEU A 95 0.37 -0.66 -5.25
C LEU A 95 1.15 -1.71 -4.46
N SER A 96 1.00 -3.01 -4.77
CA SER A 96 1.76 -4.06 -4.08
C SER A 96 3.25 -4.05 -4.40
N ALA A 97 3.64 -3.46 -5.53
CA ALA A 97 5.02 -3.24 -5.92
C ALA A 97 5.68 -2.07 -5.16
N VAL A 98 4.89 -1.13 -4.65
CA VAL A 98 5.38 0.06 -3.94
C VAL A 98 5.46 -0.23 -2.45
N LYS A 99 6.67 -0.35 -1.90
CA LYS A 99 6.88 -0.69 -0.48
C LYS A 99 7.54 0.46 0.29
N PRO A 100 6.93 0.93 1.39
CA PRO A 100 7.58 1.81 2.34
C PRO A 100 8.74 1.12 3.05
N VAL A 101 9.77 1.90 3.39
CA VAL A 101 10.89 1.52 4.25
C VAL A 101 10.94 2.55 5.37
N ILE A 102 10.76 2.11 6.62
CA ILE A 102 10.67 3.00 7.78
C ILE A 102 11.99 2.98 8.52
N THR A 103 12.51 4.17 8.83
CA THR A 103 13.66 4.36 9.72
C THR A 103 13.34 5.44 10.76
N ASP A 104 14.04 5.41 11.88
CA ASP A 104 13.94 6.40 12.94
C ASP A 104 15.32 6.71 13.54
N ASN A 105 15.36 7.54 14.58
CA ASN A 105 16.59 7.94 15.25
C ASN A 105 17.08 6.93 16.31
N HIS A 106 16.39 5.81 16.51
CA HIS A 106 16.71 4.75 17.46
C HIS A 106 17.13 3.45 16.77
N ASP A 107 17.26 3.46 15.44
CA ASP A 107 17.55 2.29 14.61
C ASP A 107 16.55 1.14 14.85
N THR A 108 15.27 1.49 15.08
CA THR A 108 14.22 0.50 15.29
C THR A 108 14.03 -0.34 14.02
N ASP A 109 14.09 -1.66 14.17
CA ASP A 109 13.82 -2.61 13.08
C ASP A 109 12.32 -2.76 12.85
N TYR A 110 11.77 -1.93 11.95
CA TYR A 110 10.37 -2.00 11.54
C TYR A 110 10.16 -3.11 10.50
N ARG A 111 9.55 -4.20 10.91
CA ARG A 111 9.20 -5.32 10.05
C ARG A 111 7.81 -5.14 9.45
N CYS A 112 7.74 -5.20 8.13
CA CYS A 112 6.46 -5.29 7.42
C CYS A 112 5.76 -6.61 7.78
N VAL A 113 4.54 -6.52 8.33
CA VAL A 113 3.70 -7.67 8.68
C VAL A 113 2.67 -7.94 7.59
N GLY A 114 2.10 -6.90 6.98
CA GLY A 114 1.09 -7.10 5.96
C GLY A 114 0.83 -5.88 5.11
N GLY A 115 0.08 -6.10 4.03
CA GLY A 115 -0.47 -5.05 3.20
C GLY A 115 -1.90 -5.38 2.78
N GLN A 116 -2.65 -4.34 2.48
CA GLN A 116 -4.01 -4.42 1.95
C GLN A 116 -4.07 -3.48 0.75
N TRP A 117 -4.64 -3.93 -0.36
CA TRP A 117 -4.76 -3.14 -1.59
C TRP A 117 -6.10 -3.41 -2.23
N ALA A 118 -6.81 -2.34 -2.61
CA ALA A 118 -8.06 -2.34 -3.36
C ALA A 118 -9.18 -3.26 -2.80
N GLY A 119 -10.38 -2.71 -2.57
CA GLY A 119 -11.49 -3.49 -1.99
C GLY A 119 -12.46 -4.05 -3.04
N THR A 120 -13.00 -3.16 -3.87
CA THR A 120 -14.19 -3.40 -4.71
C THR A 120 -13.87 -3.60 -6.20
N GLY A 121 -12.60 -3.55 -6.58
CA GLY A 121 -12.13 -3.89 -7.93
C GLY A 121 -11.51 -2.73 -8.72
N THR A 122 -11.94 -1.49 -8.46
CA THR A 122 -11.41 -0.28 -9.15
C THR A 122 -10.83 0.74 -8.18
N ASP A 123 -10.61 0.32 -6.93
CA ASP A 123 -10.00 1.15 -5.90
C ASP A 123 -8.49 1.25 -6.13
N TRP A 124 -7.95 2.45 -5.89
CA TRP A 124 -6.54 2.78 -6.07
C TRP A 124 -5.89 3.24 -4.77
N ASP A 125 -6.38 2.73 -3.64
CA ASP A 125 -5.78 2.87 -2.33
C ASP A 125 -5.22 1.54 -1.82
N GLY A 126 -4.23 1.65 -0.93
CA GLY A 126 -3.63 0.53 -0.25
C GLY A 126 -2.93 0.97 1.02
N SER A 127 -2.54 0.01 1.84
CA SER A 127 -1.77 0.27 3.03
C SER A 127 -0.79 -0.84 3.34
N TRP A 128 0.28 -0.48 4.04
CA TRP A 128 1.27 -1.39 4.60
C TRP A 128 1.29 -1.23 6.11
N THR A 129 1.38 -2.34 6.84
CA THR A 129 1.46 -2.36 8.30
C THR A 129 2.82 -2.89 8.73
N PHE A 130 3.45 -2.18 9.67
CA PHE A 130 4.77 -2.47 10.22
C PHE A 130 4.69 -2.60 11.73
N VAL A 131 5.54 -3.44 12.31
CA VAL A 131 5.74 -3.59 13.76
C VAL A 131 7.24 -3.49 14.08
N PRO A 132 7.64 -3.05 15.27
CA PRO A 132 6.79 -2.61 16.39
C PRO A 132 6.24 -1.18 16.18
N GLU A 133 5.48 -0.69 17.14
CA GLU A 133 5.24 0.74 17.24
C GLU A 133 6.54 1.50 17.57
N PRO A 134 6.65 2.78 17.19
CA PRO A 134 7.84 3.56 17.49
C PRO A 134 8.09 3.63 19.00
N PRO A 135 9.32 3.31 19.48
CA PRO A 135 9.65 3.38 20.89
C PRO A 135 9.48 4.79 21.48
N ALA A 136 9.31 4.84 22.80
CA ALA A 136 9.31 6.11 23.53
C ALA A 136 10.62 6.88 23.26
N GLY A 137 10.50 8.16 22.89
CA GLY A 137 11.62 9.02 22.53
C GLY A 137 11.83 9.19 21.03
N VAL A 138 11.24 8.34 20.19
CA VAL A 138 11.21 8.58 18.75
C VAL A 138 10.29 9.76 18.45
N LYS A 139 10.83 10.79 17.80
CA LYS A 139 10.09 12.01 17.44
C LYS A 139 9.74 12.11 15.97
N HIS A 140 10.47 11.37 15.13
CA HIS A 140 10.22 11.39 13.70
C HIS A 140 10.43 10.01 13.10
N LEU A 141 9.61 9.68 12.11
CA LEU A 141 9.84 8.59 11.17
C LEU A 141 10.30 9.19 9.85
N THR A 142 11.31 8.56 9.25
CA THR A 142 11.65 8.75 7.84
C THR A 142 11.08 7.56 7.07
N ILE A 143 10.36 7.85 6.01
CA ILE A 143 9.72 6.84 5.17
C ILE A 143 10.28 6.99 3.77
N GLU A 144 11.08 6.03 3.35
CA GLU A 144 11.52 5.89 1.97
C GLU A 144 10.60 4.92 1.23
N PHE A 145 10.66 4.93 -0.09
CA PHE A 145 9.79 4.09 -0.91
C PHE A 145 10.61 3.33 -1.95
N THR A 146 10.25 2.07 -2.15
CA THR A 146 10.80 1.22 -3.21
C THR A 146 9.73 0.84 -4.21
N VAL A 147 10.14 0.58 -5.45
CA VAL A 147 9.32 -0.07 -6.48
C VAL A 147 10.04 -1.35 -6.88
N ASN A 148 9.41 -2.50 -6.69
CA ASN A 148 10.01 -3.81 -6.98
C ASN A 148 11.38 -4.05 -6.28
N GLY A 149 11.62 -3.39 -5.15
CA GLY A 149 12.85 -3.49 -4.36
C GLY A 149 13.86 -2.37 -4.62
N ASP A 150 13.71 -1.59 -5.69
CA ASP A 150 14.61 -0.47 -6.00
C ASP A 150 14.13 0.82 -5.35
N LEU A 151 15.04 1.58 -4.72
CA LEU A 151 14.73 2.86 -4.11
C LEU A 151 14.28 3.88 -5.16
N THR A 152 13.19 4.59 -4.85
CA THR A 152 12.64 5.66 -5.68
C THR A 152 13.43 6.97 -5.56
N GLY A 153 14.28 7.09 -4.54
CA GLY A 153 14.94 8.35 -4.16
C GLY A 153 13.98 9.39 -3.56
N LYS A 154 12.72 9.02 -3.31
CA LYS A 154 11.72 9.85 -2.63
C LYS A 154 11.56 9.40 -1.19
N SER A 155 11.28 10.35 -0.32
CA SER A 155 10.96 10.04 1.07
C SER A 155 9.94 11.02 1.63
N CYS A 156 9.43 10.72 2.82
CA CYS A 156 8.60 11.59 3.63
C CYS A 156 9.12 11.57 5.06
N ARG A 157 8.91 12.66 5.80
CA ARG A 157 9.20 12.72 7.23
C ARG A 157 7.92 13.01 8.00
N VAL A 158 7.66 12.18 8.99
CA VAL A 158 6.47 12.28 9.85
C VAL A 158 6.93 12.55 11.26
N GLN A 159 6.37 13.57 11.88
CA GLN A 159 6.52 13.84 13.30
C GLN A 159 5.52 13.01 14.10
N LEU A 160 6.02 12.39 15.16
CA LEU A 160 5.25 11.66 16.17
C LEU A 160 5.11 12.57 17.40
N ASP A 161 3.91 12.60 18.00
CA ASP A 161 3.67 13.31 19.27
C ASP A 161 4.28 12.55 20.46
#